data_AF-A0A921BA61-F1
#
_entry.id   AF-A0A921BA61-F1
#
_cell.length_a   1.000
_cell.length_b   1.000
_cell.length_c   1.000
_cell.angle_alpha   90.00
_cell.angle_beta   90.00
_cell.angle_gamma   90.00
#
_symmetry.space_group_name_H-M   'P 1'
#
loop_
_entity.id
_entity.type
_entity.pdbx_description
1 polymer ?
#
loop_
_entity_poly.entity_id
_entity_poly.type
_entity_poly.pdbx_seq_one_letter_code
_entity_poly.pdbx_strand_id
1 'polypeptide(L)' 'MVLVLFTVGRYLEAAGRAKAVRNLAPLLEAEEQWAAVVENGQEKMLSVRQVKAGMIVVFVQVKEFLWTVK' A
#
# COMPACT_ATOMS: atom_id res chain seq x y z
N MET A 1 -2.14 -42.57 8.15
CA MET A 1 -3.03 -41.43 7.83
C MET A 1 -2.56 -40.08 8.38
N VAL A 2 -1.58 -40.02 9.31
CA VAL A 2 -1.05 -38.77 9.89
C VAL A 2 -0.36 -37.86 8.87
N LEU A 3 0.42 -38.42 7.94
CA LEU A 3 1.13 -37.65 6.92
C LEU A 3 0.18 -36.81 6.05
N VAL A 4 -0.99 -37.36 5.71
CA VAL A 4 -2.00 -36.67 4.90
C VAL A 4 -2.54 -35.45 5.65
N LEU A 5 -2.94 -35.61 6.90
CA LEU A 5 -3.44 -34.51 7.73
C LEU A 5 -2.36 -33.45 7.98
N PHE A 6 -1.12 -33.87 8.19
CA PHE A 6 0.00 -32.96 8.34
C PHE A 6 0.25 -32.12 7.08
N THR A 7 0.27 -32.77 5.91
CA THR A 7 0.47 -32.11 4.62
C THR A 7 -0.69 -31.16 4.30
N VAL A 8 -1.94 -31.57 4.55
CA VAL A 8 -3.11 -30.71 4.39
C VAL A 8 -3.05 -29.50 5.34
N GLY A 9 -2.64 -29.70 6.60
CA GLY A 9 -2.45 -28.61 7.56
C GLY A 9 -1.44 -27.57 7.08
N ARG A 10 -0.27 -28.03 6.59
CA ARG A 10 0.77 -27.13 6.04
C ARG A 10 0.30 -26.40 4.79
N TYR A 11 -0.48 -27.07 3.93
CA TYR A 11 -1.05 -26.44 2.74
C TYR A 11 -2.03 -25.32 3.12
N LEU A 12 -2.95 -25.58 4.06
CA LEU A 12 -3.92 -24.60 4.52
C LEU A 12 -3.25 -23.41 5.22
N GLU A 13 -2.21 -23.65 6.01
CA GLU A 13 -1.43 -22.58 6.64
C GLU A 13 -0.76 -21.67 5.60
N ALA A 14 -0.11 -22.26 4.59
CA ALA A 14 0.53 -21.52 3.52
C ALA A 14 -0.49 -20.71 2.70
N ALA A 15 -1.62 -21.32 2.34
CA ALA A 15 -2.69 -20.66 1.62
C ALA A 15 -3.30 -19.50 2.43
N GLY A 16 -3.51 -19.70 3.74
CA GLY A 16 -4.01 -18.68 4.66
C GLY A 16 -3.07 -17.48 4.78
N ARG A 17 -1.77 -17.72 4.96
CA ARG A 17 -0.76 -16.66 5.02
C ARG A 17 -0.67 -15.88 3.71
N ALA A 18 -0.65 -16.59 2.57
CA ALA A 18 -0.61 -15.94 1.25
C ALA A 18 -1.82 -15.03 1.04
N LYS A 19 -3.02 -15.47 1.45
CA LYS A 19 -4.24 -14.65 1.40
C LYS A 19 -4.17 -13.44 2.33
N ALA A 20 -3.67 -13.60 3.55
CA ALA A 20 -3.50 -12.51 4.50
C ALA A 20 -2.55 -11.43 3.97
N VAL A 21 -1.39 -11.82 3.44
CA VAL A 21 -0.44 -10.87 2.86
C VAL A 21 -1.04 -10.11 1.68
N ARG A 22 -1.74 -10.80 0.76
CA ARG A 22 -2.40 -10.14 -0.38
C ARG A 22 -3.47 -9.13 0.04
N ASN A 23 -4.20 -9.41 1.11
CA ASN A 23 -5.20 -8.48 1.63
C ASN A 23 -4.57 -7.27 2.32
N LEU A 24 -3.38 -7.41 2.89
CA LEU A 24 -2.65 -6.32 3.55
C LEU A 24 -1.85 -5.45 2.58
N ALA A 25 -1.34 -6.02 1.50
CA ALA A 25 -0.57 -5.30 0.47
C ALA A 25 -1.20 -3.97 0.01
N PRO A 26 -2.49 -3.89 -0.37
CA PRO A 26 -3.08 -2.62 -0.81
C PRO A 26 -3.19 -1.57 0.30
N LEU A 27 -3.27 -1.98 1.57
CA LEU A 27 -3.29 -1.05 2.69
C LEU A 27 -1.91 -0.44 2.94
N LEU A 28 -0.85 -1.21 2.73
CA LEU A 28 0.53 -0.74 2.83
C LEU A 28 0.89 0.20 1.67
N GLU A 29 0.46 -0.14 0.44
CA GLU A 29 0.63 0.74 -0.73
C GLU A 29 -0.07 2.09 -0.55
N ALA A 30 -1.23 2.12 0.09
CA ALA A 30 -1.92 3.37 0.41
C ALA A 30 -1.11 4.26 1.37
N GLU A 31 -0.33 3.67 2.29
CA GLU A 31 0.55 4.44 3.18
C GLU A 31 1.82 4.97 2.50
N GLU A 32 2.19 4.44 1.33
CA GLU A 32 3.36 4.88 0.54
C GLU A 32 3.03 6.00 -0.46
N GLN A 33 1.79 6.49 -0.45
CA GLN A 33 1.35 7.55 -1.35
C GLN A 33 2.01 8.91 -1.01
N TRP A 34 2.14 9.72 -2.06
CA TRP A 34 2.70 11.06 -2.02
C TRP A 34 1.60 12.10 -2.19
N ALA A 35 1.70 13.21 -1.47
CA ALA A 35 0.79 14.33 -1.52
C ALA A 35 1.54 15.59 -1.95
N ALA A 36 0.96 16.36 -2.88
CA ALA A 36 1.44 17.70 -3.20
C ALA A 36 0.87 18.69 -2.16
N VAL A 37 1.74 19.27 -1.35
CA VAL A 37 1.38 20.27 -0.33
C VAL A 37 1.88 21.63 -0.79
N VAL A 38 1.07 22.66 -0.61
CA VAL A 38 1.48 24.05 -0.85
C VAL A 38 2.03 24.63 0.45
N GLU A 39 3.33 24.93 0.44
CA GLU A 39 4.03 25.59 1.54
C GLU A 39 4.64 26.90 1.01
N ASN A 40 4.28 28.04 1.62
CA ASN A 40 4.78 29.37 1.21
C ASN A 40 4.54 29.72 -0.27
N GLY A 41 3.44 29.23 -0.86
CA GLY A 41 3.10 29.47 -2.27
C GLY A 41 3.88 28.62 -3.27
N GLN A 42 4.70 27.67 -2.81
CA GLN A 42 5.37 26.68 -3.65
C GLN A 42 4.79 25.29 -3.41
N GLU A 43 4.65 24.52 -4.48
CA GLU A 43 4.23 23.12 -4.40
C GLU A 43 5.42 22.23 -4.02
N LYS A 44 5.21 21.37 -3.03
CA LYS A 44 6.20 20.40 -2.58
C LYS A 44 5.56 19.03 -2.45
N MET A 45 6.24 18.02 -2.97
CA MET A 45 5.79 16.63 -2.84
C MET A 45 6.28 16.07 -1.50
N LEU A 46 5.35 15.66 -0.65
CA LEU A 46 5.62 15.09 0.67
C LEU A 46 4.98 13.70 0.77
N SER A 47 5.57 12.81 1.56
CA SER A 47 4.87 11.56 1.91
C SER A 47 3.61 11.90 2.69
N VAL A 48 2.51 11.16 2.47
CA VAL A 48 1.25 11.34 3.22
C VAL A 48 1.49 11.27 4.74
N ARG A 49 2.49 10.51 5.21
CA ARG A 49 2.88 10.43 6.63
C ARG A 49 3.40 11.76 7.23
N GLN A 50 3.89 12.66 6.37
CA GLN A 50 4.45 13.95 6.78
C GLN A 50 3.41 15.08 6.70
N VAL A 51 2.26 14.81 6.10
CA VAL A 51 1.14 15.76 6.00
C VAL A 51 0.48 15.89 7.38
N LYS A 52 0.35 17.12 7.87
CA LYS A 52 -0.32 17.43 9.14
C LYS A 52 -1.64 18.16 8.90
N ALA A 53 -2.55 18.04 9.85
CA ALA A 53 -3.79 18.82 9.84
C ALA A 53 -3.47 20.33 9.78
N GLY A 54 -4.16 21.04 8.87
CA GLY A 54 -3.93 22.47 8.60
C GLY A 54 -3.01 22.75 7.40
N MET A 55 -2.39 21.73 6.79
CA MET A 55 -1.66 21.87 5.53
C MET A 55 -2.63 21.89 4.33
N ILE A 56 -2.33 22.73 3.33
CA ILE A 56 -3.11 22.81 2.10
C ILE A 56 -2.56 21.77 1.12
N VAL A 57 -3.36 20.74 0.86
CA VAL A 57 -3.02 19.68 -0.10
C VAL A 57 -3.69 19.98 -1.43
N VAL A 58 -2.93 19.94 -2.52
CA VAL A 58 -3.45 20.06 -3.88
C VAL A 58 -3.62 18.66 -4.45
N PHE A 59 -4.86 18.32 -4.81
CA PHE A 59 -5.17 17.07 -5.49
C PHE A 59 -4.75 17.17 -6.95
N VAL A 60 -3.50 16.80 -7.25
CA VAL A 60 -3.13 16.49 -8.63
C VAL A 60 -3.81 15.16 -8.98
N GLN A 61 -4.81 15.21 -9.86
CA GLN A 61 -5.38 14.01 -10.48
C GLN A 61 -4.26 13.33 -11.27
N VAL A 62 -3.60 12.35 -10.66
CA VAL A 62 -2.65 11.49 -11.36
C VAL A 62 -3.46 10.61 -12.31
N LYS A 63 -3.76 11.12 -13.51
CA LYS A 63 -4.18 10.28 -14.63
C LYS A 63 -2.97 9.42 -15.00
N GLU A 64 -3.16 8.11 -14.85
CA GLU A 64 -2.24 7.07 -15.28
C GLU A 64 -0.88 7.11 -14.59
N PHE A 65 -0.87 6.54 -13.37
CA PHE A 65 0.32 5.85 -12.88
C PHE A 65 0.57 4.65 -13.80
N LEU A 66 1.25 4.92 -14.91
CA LEU A 66 1.80 3.93 -15.84
C LEU A 66 2.76 3.05 -15.03
N TRP A 67 2.25 1.93 -14.51
CA TRP A 67 3.07 0.85 -14.00
C TRP A 67 3.82 0.24 -15.20
N THR A 68 4.99 0.79 -15.52
CA THR A 68 6.05 0.01 -16.13
C THR A 68 6.92 -0.49 -15.00
N VAL A 69 6.59 -1.69 -14.52
CA VAL A 69 7.56 -2.53 -13.81
C VAL A 69 7.65 -3.80 -14.64
N LYS A 70 8.82 -3.96 -15.25
CA LYS A 70 9.27 -5.14 -15.99
C LYS A 70 9.13 -6.42 -15.18
#